data_AF-A0AAV4M5Q5-F1
#
_entry.id   AF-A0AAV4M5Q5-F1
#
_cell.length_a   1.000
_cell.length_b   1.000
_cell.length_c   1.000
_cell.angle_alpha   90.00
_cell.angle_beta   90.00
_cell.angle_gamma   90.00
#
_symmetry.space_group_name_H-M   'P 1'
#
loop_
_entity.id
_entity.type
_entity.pdbx_description
1 polymer ?
#
loop_
_entity_poly.entity_id
_entity_poly.type
_entity_poly.pdbx_seq_one_letter_code
_entity_poly.pdbx_strand_id
1 'polypeptide(L)'
;MGAFVLNRRGFKNPPTDYYSRPYSVAVETLNFRHRTHCIGPKLEMEVYFDYLKNFVSTMERQTLFTFTFVARLTHDIIKYAGFADKPSYELATYLKENAILNRSLLYSSVTMEFGLVIFEEHTLNLETNRNRLTTPYDIHATLLHLLDLERETFYTLHGQSLLTEISPERTCADAMIAKHWCTCQTHKIVSTDDANVRQAALSVVRKLNRLLKPYLKLCAPLKMSKVLDARIVQPSESFGRSSTQGLFNHLDSYS
;
A
#
# COMPACT_ATOMS: atom_id res chain seq x y z
N MET A 1 10.37 11.57 12.59
CA MET A 1 10.08 11.49 11.14
C MET A 1 8.60 11.82 10.93
N GLY A 2 8.24 12.37 9.75
CA GLY A 2 7.04 13.20 9.56
C GLY A 2 5.84 12.53 8.88
N ALA A 3 4.66 13.11 9.12
CA ALA A 3 3.39 12.71 8.50
C ALA A 3 3.08 13.50 7.21
N PHE A 4 2.32 12.88 6.31
CA PHE A 4 1.75 13.54 5.14
C PHE A 4 0.65 14.53 5.57
N VAL A 5 0.75 15.78 5.13
CA VAL A 5 -0.24 16.83 5.39
C VAL A 5 -0.73 17.36 4.04
N LEU A 6 -1.92 16.94 3.64
CA LEU A 6 -2.60 17.42 2.44
C LEU A 6 -3.85 18.21 2.79
N ASN A 7 -4.05 19.36 2.16
CA ASN A 7 -5.26 20.20 2.28
C ASN A 7 -5.67 20.56 3.72
N ARG A 8 -4.73 20.56 4.67
CA ARG A 8 -4.89 20.99 6.05
C ARG A 8 -3.81 22.02 6.39
N ARG A 9 -4.07 22.88 7.37
CA ARG A 9 -3.14 23.94 7.81
C ARG A 9 -1.82 23.41 8.40
N GLY A 10 -1.69 22.10 8.56
CA GLY A 10 -0.56 21.45 9.22
C GLY A 10 -0.56 21.66 10.73
N PHE A 11 0.56 21.34 11.35
CA PHE A 11 0.75 21.48 12.78
C PHE A 11 1.33 22.86 13.12
N LYS A 12 0.78 23.53 14.13
CA LYS A 12 1.29 24.83 14.60
C LYS A 12 2.68 24.71 15.22
N ASN A 13 2.88 23.65 16.00
CA ASN A 13 4.17 23.26 16.58
C ASN A 13 4.61 21.92 15.95
N PRO A 14 5.92 21.62 15.87
CA PRO A 14 6.38 20.32 15.41
C PRO A 14 5.70 19.19 16.20
N PRO A 15 5.07 18.20 15.53
CA PRO A 15 4.32 17.14 16.21
C PRO A 15 5.22 16.00 16.75
N THR A 16 6.53 16.09 16.50
CA THR A 16 7.54 15.08 16.85
C THR A 16 8.85 15.79 17.14
N ASP A 17 9.71 15.22 17.98
CA ASP A 17 11.02 15.78 18.32
C ASP A 17 11.91 16.00 17.08
N TYR A 18 11.82 15.06 16.12
CA TYR A 18 12.54 15.13 14.85
C TYR A 18 11.57 15.15 13.68
N TYR A 19 11.17 16.35 13.25
CA TYR A 19 10.18 16.55 12.20
C TYR A 19 10.84 16.88 10.85
N SER A 20 10.59 16.08 9.81
CA SER A 20 11.24 16.20 8.51
C SER A 20 10.70 17.34 7.62
N ARG A 21 9.62 18.02 8.01
CA ARG A 21 8.98 19.06 7.18
C ARG A 21 9.88 20.24 6.81
N PRO A 22 10.71 20.81 7.71
CA PRO A 22 11.61 21.90 7.33
C PRO A 22 12.54 21.50 6.18
N TYR A 23 13.05 20.27 6.22
CA TYR A 23 13.85 19.70 5.12
C TYR A 23 13.03 19.60 3.82
N SER A 24 11.83 19.01 3.86
CA SER A 24 10.98 18.88 2.66
C SER A 24 10.63 20.25 2.05
N VAL A 25 10.34 21.26 2.89
CA VAL A 25 10.06 22.63 2.43
C VAL A 25 11.29 23.27 1.79
N ALA A 26 12.48 23.08 2.38
CA ALA A 26 13.73 23.60 1.82
C ALA A 26 14.04 22.97 0.45
N VAL A 27 13.83 21.66 0.29
CA VAL A 27 14.01 20.95 -0.99
C VAL A 27 13.13 21.52 -2.10
N GLU A 28 11.85 21.80 -1.79
CA GLU A 28 10.92 22.42 -2.75
C GLU A 28 11.28 23.89 -3.04
N THR A 29 11.59 24.67 -2.00
CA THR A 29 11.82 26.12 -2.12
C THR A 29 13.12 26.44 -2.85
N LEU A 30 14.17 25.64 -2.62
CA LEU A 30 15.48 25.81 -3.23
C LEU A 30 15.59 25.10 -4.59
N ASN A 31 14.50 24.49 -5.07
CA ASN A 31 14.44 23.75 -6.33
C ASN A 31 15.55 22.70 -6.49
N PHE A 32 15.88 22.00 -5.39
CA PHE A 32 16.90 20.93 -5.39
C PHE A 32 16.42 19.62 -6.04
N ARG A 33 15.17 19.60 -6.51
CA ARG A 33 14.57 18.43 -7.15
C ARG A 33 15.01 18.31 -8.60
N HIS A 34 15.40 17.10 -8.98
CA HIS A 34 15.74 16.75 -10.35
C HIS A 34 14.85 15.59 -10.82
N ARG A 35 14.26 15.69 -12.02
CA ARG A 35 13.48 14.61 -12.66
C ARG A 35 12.43 13.94 -11.73
N THR A 36 11.59 14.76 -11.09
CA THR A 36 10.41 14.43 -10.24
C THR A 36 10.63 13.56 -8.99
N HIS A 37 11.60 12.64 -8.97
CA HIS A 37 11.81 11.67 -7.87
C HIS A 37 13.17 11.79 -7.17
N CYS A 38 14.10 12.58 -7.70
CA CYS A 38 15.45 12.73 -7.14
C CYS A 38 15.62 14.06 -6.39
N ILE A 39 16.47 14.03 -5.37
CA ILE A 39 17.03 15.21 -4.68
C ILE A 39 18.53 15.20 -4.96
N GLY A 40 18.98 16.09 -5.84
CA GLY A 40 20.32 15.99 -6.43
C GLY A 40 20.53 14.65 -7.14
N PRO A 41 21.59 13.88 -6.82
CA PRO A 41 21.88 12.60 -7.47
C PRO A 41 21.16 11.39 -6.87
N LYS A 42 20.47 11.52 -5.73
CA LYS A 42 19.83 10.40 -5.00
C LYS A 42 18.31 10.41 -5.18
N LEU A 43 17.67 9.24 -5.14
CA LEU A 43 16.22 9.15 -5.01
C LEU A 43 15.79 9.74 -3.67
N GLU A 44 14.65 10.44 -3.63
CA GLU A 44 14.11 11.01 -2.40
C GLU A 44 13.93 9.95 -1.30
N MET A 45 13.52 8.73 -1.68
CA MET A 45 13.41 7.58 -0.77
C MET A 45 14.74 7.23 -0.10
N GLU A 46 15.84 7.20 -0.86
CA GLU A 46 17.17 6.91 -0.33
C GLU A 46 17.61 7.96 0.68
N VAL A 47 17.27 9.23 0.44
CA VAL A 47 17.61 10.31 1.39
C VAL A 47 16.88 10.12 2.73
N TYR A 48 15.58 9.78 2.70
CA TYR A 48 14.84 9.50 3.93
C TYR A 48 15.34 8.23 4.64
N PHE A 49 15.73 7.19 3.89
CA PHE A 49 16.28 5.97 4.47
C PHE A 49 17.66 6.19 5.08
N ASP A 50 18.54 6.98 4.44
CA ASP A 50 19.83 7.35 5.02
C ASP A 50 19.64 8.19 6.30
N TYR A 51 18.66 9.10 6.31
CA TYR A 51 18.29 9.83 7.52
C TYR A 51 17.79 8.90 8.63
N LEU A 52 16.92 7.93 8.29
CA LEU A 52 16.43 6.92 9.22
C LEU A 52 17.59 6.08 9.80
N LYS A 53 18.49 5.56 8.97
CA LYS A 53 19.68 4.80 9.40
C LYS A 53 20.52 5.61 10.39
N ASN A 54 20.84 6.86 10.04
CA ASN A 54 21.62 7.74 10.92
C ASN A 54 20.88 8.02 12.24
N PHE A 55 19.56 8.23 12.17
CA PHE A 55 18.75 8.52 13.34
C PHE A 55 18.72 7.35 14.34
N VAL A 56 18.41 6.14 13.87
CA VAL A 56 18.33 4.96 14.76
C VAL A 56 19.67 4.58 15.36
N SER A 57 20.77 4.76 14.61
CA SER A 57 22.13 4.50 15.10
C SER A 57 22.60 5.57 16.08
N THR A 58 22.19 6.83 15.90
CA THR A 58 22.54 7.91 16.85
C THR A 58 21.77 7.78 18.16
N MET A 59 20.51 7.34 18.08
CA MET A 59 19.60 7.26 19.21
C MET A 59 19.56 5.87 19.87
N GLU A 60 20.61 5.07 19.70
CA GLU A 60 20.67 3.65 20.04
C GLU A 60 20.20 3.31 21.46
N ARG A 61 20.45 4.20 22.41
CA ARG A 61 20.20 4.04 23.85
C ARG A 61 18.81 4.48 24.31
N GLN A 62 17.96 4.99 23.40
CA GLN A 62 16.62 5.47 23.72
C GLN A 62 15.56 4.55 23.13
N THR A 63 14.42 4.44 23.81
CA THR A 63 13.22 3.85 23.21
C THR A 63 12.64 4.86 22.25
N LEU A 64 12.47 4.46 20.99
CA LEU A 64 12.09 5.37 19.91
C LEU A 64 10.82 4.90 19.24
N PHE A 65 9.98 5.85 18.85
CA PHE A 65 8.95 5.65 17.85
C PHE A 65 9.30 6.48 16.61
N THR A 66 9.37 5.84 15.45
CA THR A 66 9.62 6.53 14.19
C THR A 66 8.61 6.15 13.13
N PHE A 67 8.19 7.14 12.34
CA PHE A 67 7.27 6.98 11.23
C PHE A 67 7.82 7.69 9.99
N THR A 68 8.19 6.90 8.96
CA THR A 68 8.75 7.41 7.71
C THR A 68 7.74 7.24 6.58
N PHE A 69 7.18 8.33 6.09
CA PHE A 69 6.25 8.32 4.97
C PHE A 69 6.97 8.65 3.65
N VAL A 70 7.04 7.68 2.75
CA VAL A 70 7.61 7.86 1.40
C VAL A 70 6.60 7.39 0.35
N ALA A 71 5.99 8.34 -0.36
CA ALA A 71 4.97 8.02 -1.37
C ALA A 71 5.35 8.48 -2.78
N ARG A 72 6.39 9.31 -2.95
CA ARG A 72 6.60 10.05 -4.20
C ARG A 72 6.92 9.17 -5.42
N LEU A 73 7.53 8.01 -5.23
CA LEU A 73 7.79 7.08 -6.33
C LEU A 73 6.48 6.57 -6.94
N THR A 74 5.50 6.21 -6.10
CA THR A 74 4.30 5.50 -6.53
C THR A 74 3.04 6.37 -6.57
N HIS A 75 3.11 7.63 -6.12
CA HIS A 75 1.96 8.51 -6.00
C HIS A 75 1.20 8.71 -7.31
N ASP A 76 1.92 8.92 -8.42
CA ASP A 76 1.31 9.23 -9.72
C ASP A 76 1.39 8.05 -10.70
N ILE A 77 2.48 7.28 -10.63
CA ILE A 77 2.78 6.20 -11.59
C ILE A 77 3.31 4.99 -10.83
N ILE A 78 2.47 3.96 -10.69
CA ILE A 78 2.83 2.71 -10.00
C ILE A 78 4.02 1.96 -10.62
N LYS A 79 4.34 2.21 -11.90
CA LYS A 79 5.46 1.57 -12.61
C LYS A 79 6.82 1.82 -11.95
N TYR A 80 6.93 2.88 -11.15
CA TYR A 80 8.16 3.22 -10.43
C TYR A 80 8.32 2.45 -9.12
N ALA A 81 7.36 1.61 -8.73
CA ALA A 81 7.45 0.78 -7.52
C ALA A 81 8.73 -0.08 -7.51
N GLY A 82 9.16 -0.64 -8.65
CA GLY A 82 10.38 -1.45 -8.71
C GLY A 82 11.67 -0.68 -8.37
N PHE A 83 11.66 0.67 -8.43
CA PHE A 83 12.80 1.46 -7.95
C PHE A 83 12.92 1.48 -6.41
N ALA A 84 11.88 1.09 -5.69
CA ALA A 84 11.88 1.01 -4.23
C ALA A 84 12.49 -0.28 -3.68
N ASP A 85 12.61 -1.34 -4.49
CA ASP A 85 13.06 -2.66 -4.05
C ASP A 85 14.47 -2.61 -3.47
N LYS A 86 15.43 -2.08 -4.23
CA LYS A 86 16.84 -1.99 -3.80
C LYS A 86 17.01 -1.13 -2.54
N PRO A 87 16.51 0.12 -2.46
CA PRO A 87 16.62 0.93 -1.24
C PRO A 87 15.97 0.28 -0.02
N SER A 88 14.84 -0.41 -0.20
CA SER A 88 14.14 -1.10 0.90
C SER A 88 14.92 -2.31 1.39
N TYR A 89 15.47 -3.11 0.47
CA TYR A 89 16.34 -4.24 0.80
C TYR A 89 17.59 -3.77 1.56
N GLU A 90 18.25 -2.70 1.09
CA GLU A 90 19.43 -2.14 1.74
C GLU A 90 19.12 -1.60 3.15
N LEU A 91 17.97 -0.95 3.34
CA LEU A 91 17.51 -0.53 4.66
C LEU A 91 17.29 -1.74 5.57
N ALA A 92 16.53 -2.74 5.14
CA ALA A 92 16.25 -3.92 5.95
C ALA A 92 17.53 -4.69 6.32
N THR A 93 18.44 -4.84 5.35
CA THR A 93 19.76 -5.47 5.55
C THR A 93 20.57 -4.69 6.58
N TYR A 94 20.67 -3.37 6.44
CA TYR A 94 21.36 -2.52 7.40
C TYR A 94 20.79 -2.67 8.83
N LEU A 95 19.47 -2.62 8.98
CA LEU A 95 18.82 -2.73 10.28
C LEU A 95 19.05 -4.13 10.92
N LYS A 96 19.09 -5.18 10.10
CA LYS A 96 19.38 -6.55 10.55
C LYS A 96 20.85 -6.72 10.96
N GLU A 97 21.79 -6.35 10.09
CA GLU A 97 23.23 -6.52 10.30
C GLU A 97 23.74 -5.72 11.51
N ASN A 98 23.14 -4.57 11.80
CA ASN A 98 23.47 -3.75 12.97
C ASN A 98 22.65 -4.12 14.22
N ALA A 99 21.98 -5.28 14.23
CA ALA A 99 21.19 -5.77 15.36
C ALA A 99 20.10 -4.79 15.88
N ILE A 100 19.63 -3.87 15.01
CA ILE A 100 18.57 -2.92 15.35
C ILE A 100 17.22 -3.64 15.39
N LEU A 101 16.98 -4.58 14.47
CA LEU A 101 15.77 -5.39 14.43
C LEU A 101 15.65 -6.39 15.58
N ASN A 102 16.76 -6.70 16.27
CA ASN A 102 16.73 -7.58 17.45
C ASN A 102 15.95 -6.98 18.61
N ARG A 103 15.75 -5.66 18.60
CA ARG A 103 15.04 -4.93 19.66
C ARG A 103 13.92 -4.02 19.16
N SER A 104 13.49 -4.14 17.90
CA SER A 104 12.53 -3.22 17.31
C SER A 104 11.49 -3.94 16.46
N LEU A 105 10.31 -3.32 16.34
CA LEU A 105 9.30 -3.67 15.37
C LEU A 105 9.45 -2.77 14.14
N LEU A 106 9.65 -3.38 12.98
CA LEU A 106 9.54 -2.70 11.69
C LEU A 106 8.24 -3.11 10.98
N TYR A 107 7.42 -2.11 10.63
CA TYR A 107 6.24 -2.26 9.77
C TYR A 107 6.44 -1.49 8.46
N SER A 108 6.17 -2.14 7.33
CA SER A 108 6.16 -1.53 6.00
C SER A 108 4.85 -1.80 5.28
N SER A 109 4.25 -0.76 4.68
CA SER A 109 2.98 -0.86 3.95
C SER A 109 3.13 -1.17 2.46
N VAL A 110 4.36 -1.21 1.93
CA VAL A 110 4.61 -1.23 0.47
C VAL A 110 5.35 -2.50 0.01
N THR A 111 5.75 -3.39 0.92
CA THR A 111 6.35 -4.67 0.50
C THR A 111 5.24 -5.61 0.02
N MET A 112 5.40 -6.14 -1.20
CA MET A 112 4.51 -7.16 -1.80
C MET A 112 4.42 -8.46 -0.97
N GLU A 113 5.20 -8.56 0.11
CA GLU A 113 4.94 -9.39 1.28
C GLU A 113 4.81 -8.48 2.50
N PHE A 114 3.77 -8.65 3.31
CA PHE A 114 3.63 -7.99 4.61
C PHE A 114 4.76 -8.48 5.55
N GLY A 115 5.96 -7.90 5.42
CA GLY A 115 7.09 -8.22 6.27
C GLY A 115 7.05 -7.37 7.53
N LEU A 116 6.33 -7.82 8.57
CA LEU A 116 6.69 -7.43 9.93
C LEU A 116 7.97 -8.20 10.26
N VAL A 117 9.08 -7.48 10.48
CA VAL A 117 10.26 -8.09 11.10
C VAL A 117 10.19 -7.74 12.60
N ILE A 118 9.85 -8.73 13.42
CA ILE A 118 9.85 -8.65 14.90
C ILE A 118 10.47 -9.93 15.48
N PHE A 119 11.15 -9.78 16.62
CA PHE A 119 11.50 -10.77 17.65
C PHE A 119 10.82 -12.14 17.59
N GLU A 120 11.63 -13.18 17.71
CA GLU A 120 11.30 -14.60 17.63
C GLU A 120 10.23 -15.09 18.66
N GLU A 121 10.00 -14.38 19.76
CA GLU A 121 9.11 -14.82 20.85
C GLU A 121 7.61 -14.47 20.65
N HIS A 122 7.29 -13.44 19.85
CA HIS A 122 5.91 -12.99 19.61
C HIS A 122 5.46 -13.10 18.13
N THR A 123 6.20 -13.85 17.31
CA THR A 123 6.01 -13.93 15.85
C THR A 123 4.95 -14.91 15.39
N LEU A 124 4.52 -15.87 16.21
CA LEU A 124 3.58 -16.90 15.75
C LEU A 124 2.28 -16.29 15.23
N ASN A 125 1.69 -15.35 15.97
CA ASN A 125 0.46 -14.68 15.54
C ASN A 125 0.71 -13.76 14.35
N LEU A 126 1.88 -13.15 14.21
CA LEU A 126 2.22 -12.34 13.04
C LEU A 126 2.28 -13.18 11.76
N GLU A 127 2.92 -14.35 11.82
CA GLU A 127 2.96 -15.30 10.71
C GLU A 127 1.57 -15.83 10.37
N THR A 128 0.77 -16.19 11.37
CA THR A 128 -0.63 -16.60 11.13
C THR A 128 -1.44 -15.46 10.50
N ASN A 129 -1.26 -14.24 11.00
CA ASN A 129 -2.01 -13.05 10.58
C ASN A 129 -1.62 -12.52 9.20
N ARG A 130 -0.48 -12.95 8.63
CA ARG A 130 -0.04 -12.53 7.29
C ARG A 130 -1.07 -12.84 6.19
N ASN A 131 -1.92 -13.85 6.42
CA ASN A 131 -2.99 -14.28 5.50
C ASN A 131 -4.39 -13.92 6.03
N ARG A 132 -4.50 -12.97 6.96
CA ARG A 132 -5.77 -12.52 7.56
C ARG A 132 -6.14 -11.12 7.08
N LEU A 133 -7.43 -10.81 7.13
CA LEU A 133 -7.91 -9.45 6.86
C LEU A 133 -7.45 -8.51 7.97
N THR A 134 -6.57 -7.56 7.62
CA THR A 134 -6.03 -6.55 8.55
C THR A 134 -6.25 -5.14 8.01
N THR A 135 -6.20 -4.16 8.91
CA THR A 135 -6.39 -2.74 8.60
C THR A 135 -5.36 -1.88 9.35
N PRO A 136 -5.20 -0.60 8.97
CA PRO A 136 -4.38 0.32 9.75
C PRO A 136 -4.80 0.48 11.22
N TYR A 137 -6.07 0.18 11.55
CA TYR A 137 -6.53 0.18 12.95
C TYR A 137 -5.90 -0.93 13.77
N ASP A 138 -5.58 -2.07 13.15
CA ASP A 138 -4.90 -3.18 13.83
C ASP A 138 -3.44 -2.83 14.13
N ILE A 139 -2.78 -2.07 13.25
CA ILE A 139 -1.45 -1.51 13.51
C ILE A 139 -1.50 -0.56 14.70
N HIS A 140 -2.48 0.34 14.73
CA HIS A 140 -2.67 1.24 15.87
C HIS A 140 -2.89 0.47 17.18
N ALA A 141 -3.74 -0.56 17.18
CA ALA A 141 -3.93 -1.45 18.32
C ALA A 141 -2.64 -2.17 18.72
N THR A 142 -1.85 -2.63 17.76
CA THR A 142 -0.55 -3.27 17.98
C THR A 142 0.45 -2.31 18.64
N LEU A 143 0.53 -1.06 18.17
CA LEU A 143 1.42 -0.05 18.74
C LEU A 143 1.06 0.27 20.20
N LEU A 144 -0.23 0.27 20.54
CA LEU A 144 -0.68 0.42 21.93
C LEU A 144 -0.37 -0.84 22.76
N HIS A 145 -0.53 -2.03 22.17
CA HIS A 145 -0.21 -3.30 22.82
C HIS A 145 1.27 -3.41 23.17
N LEU A 146 2.17 -2.90 22.33
CA LEU A 146 3.61 -2.86 22.62
C LEU A 146 3.97 -2.07 23.90
N LEU A 147 3.09 -1.19 24.38
CA LEU A 147 3.29 -0.46 25.62
C LEU A 147 2.91 -1.27 26.88
N ASP A 148 2.20 -2.40 26.70
CA ASP A 148 1.67 -3.26 27.75
C ASP A 148 1.65 -4.73 27.27
N LEU A 149 2.84 -5.31 27.14
CA LEU A 149 3.05 -6.68 26.64
C LEU A 149 2.67 -7.77 27.66
N GLU A 150 2.25 -7.41 28.87
CA GLU A 150 1.76 -8.37 29.86
C GLU A 150 0.42 -8.99 29.45
N ARG A 151 -0.31 -8.35 28.53
CA ARG A 151 -1.58 -8.86 28.02
C ARG A 151 -1.35 -9.89 26.93
N GLU A 152 -2.07 -10.99 27.03
CA GLU A 152 -2.11 -11.99 25.96
C GLU A 152 -2.89 -11.47 24.73
N THR A 153 -3.93 -10.66 24.97
CA THR A 153 -4.78 -10.11 23.90
C THR A 153 -5.02 -8.61 24.09
N PHE A 154 -5.09 -7.89 22.97
CA PHE A 154 -5.30 -6.44 23.00
C PHE A 154 -6.22 -5.96 21.88
N TYR A 155 -7.23 -5.18 22.27
CA TYR A 155 -8.26 -4.64 21.39
C TYR A 155 -8.45 -3.16 21.66
N THR A 156 -8.78 -2.43 20.60
CA THR A 156 -9.23 -1.03 20.64
C THR A 156 -10.65 -0.95 20.10
N LEU A 157 -11.26 0.24 20.16
CA LEU A 157 -12.56 0.48 19.54
C LEU A 157 -12.60 0.12 18.05
N HIS A 158 -11.47 0.23 17.34
CA HIS A 158 -11.43 0.12 15.88
C HIS A 158 -10.65 -1.07 15.33
N GLY A 159 -9.85 -1.75 16.14
CA GLY A 159 -8.94 -2.79 15.67
C GLY A 159 -8.36 -3.64 16.79
N GLN A 160 -7.73 -4.74 16.39
CA GLN A 160 -7.11 -5.75 17.25
C GLN A 160 -5.60 -5.76 17.03
N SER A 161 -4.83 -6.01 18.08
CA SER A 161 -3.37 -6.18 17.95
C SER A 161 -3.03 -7.34 17.02
N LEU A 162 -2.05 -7.13 16.13
CA LEU A 162 -1.48 -8.15 15.25
C LEU A 162 -0.67 -9.22 16.02
N LEU A 163 -0.27 -8.93 17.27
CA LEU A 163 0.31 -9.93 18.18
C LEU A 163 -0.74 -10.90 18.75
N THR A 164 -2.02 -10.68 18.48
CA THR A 164 -3.13 -11.60 18.81
C THR A 164 -3.61 -12.27 17.54
N GLU A 165 -3.94 -13.56 17.58
CA GLU A 165 -4.47 -14.25 16.40
C GLU A 165 -5.77 -13.58 15.90
N ILE A 166 -5.80 -13.31 14.60
CA ILE A 166 -6.97 -12.79 13.89
C ILE A 166 -7.71 -13.97 13.27
N SER A 167 -9.03 -14.01 13.52
CA SER A 167 -9.89 -15.07 12.98
C SER A 167 -9.82 -15.14 11.45
N PRO A 168 -9.75 -16.36 10.87
CA PRO A 168 -9.89 -16.57 9.42
C PRO A 168 -11.21 -16.03 8.85
N GLU A 169 -12.26 -16.01 9.68
CA GLU A 169 -13.62 -15.62 9.32
C GLU A 169 -13.89 -14.12 9.52
N ARG A 170 -12.88 -13.32 9.89
CA ARG A 170 -13.04 -11.88 10.13
C ARG A 170 -13.68 -11.18 8.94
N THR A 171 -14.81 -10.52 9.18
CA THR A 171 -15.54 -9.80 8.15
C THR A 171 -15.06 -8.36 8.01
N CYS A 172 -15.43 -7.69 6.91
CA CYS A 172 -15.22 -6.24 6.77
C CYS A 172 -15.87 -5.43 7.90
N ALA A 173 -17.00 -5.88 8.45
CA ALA A 173 -17.67 -5.21 9.57
C ALA A 173 -16.82 -5.30 10.85
N ASP A 174 -16.26 -6.48 11.13
CA ASP A 174 -15.33 -6.70 12.26
C ASP A 174 -14.02 -5.92 12.08
N ALA A 175 -13.64 -5.65 10.83
CA ALA A 175 -12.47 -4.86 10.46
C ALA A 175 -12.76 -3.35 10.36
N MET A 176 -13.97 -2.89 10.71
CA MET A 176 -14.39 -1.48 10.62
C MET A 176 -14.27 -0.89 9.19
N ILE A 177 -14.33 -1.75 8.18
CA ILE A 177 -14.35 -1.36 6.78
C ILE A 177 -15.82 -1.13 6.38
N ALA A 178 -16.19 0.12 6.11
CA ALA A 178 -17.52 0.44 5.65
C ALA A 178 -17.86 -0.36 4.39
N LYS A 179 -19.13 -0.80 4.25
CA LYS A 179 -19.49 -1.78 3.21
C LYS A 179 -19.09 -1.38 1.78
N HIS A 180 -19.11 -0.10 1.45
CA HIS A 180 -18.71 0.40 0.13
C HIS A 180 -17.20 0.31 -0.14
N TRP A 181 -16.37 0.22 0.89
CA TRP A 181 -14.91 0.01 0.80
C TRP A 181 -14.51 -1.45 0.95
N CYS A 182 -15.44 -2.33 1.32
CA CYS A 182 -15.15 -3.74 1.48
C CYS A 182 -14.79 -4.36 0.13
N THR A 183 -13.56 -4.88 0.02
CA THR A 183 -13.01 -5.47 -1.21
C THR A 183 -13.55 -6.87 -1.50
N CYS A 184 -14.34 -7.46 -0.58
CA CYS A 184 -15.09 -8.69 -0.79
C CYS A 184 -16.23 -8.43 -1.79
N GLN A 185 -15.85 -8.17 -3.04
CA GLN A 185 -16.76 -8.05 -4.16
C GLN A 185 -17.23 -9.45 -4.54
N THR A 186 -18.54 -9.64 -4.56
CA THR A 186 -19.12 -10.89 -5.06
C THR A 186 -19.11 -10.85 -6.57
N HIS A 187 -18.51 -11.87 -7.19
CA HIS A 187 -18.50 -11.99 -8.64
C HIS A 187 -19.65 -12.90 -9.09
N LYS A 188 -20.54 -12.36 -9.91
CA LYS A 188 -21.55 -13.18 -10.58
C LYS A 188 -21.00 -13.62 -11.93
N ILE A 189 -20.96 -14.93 -12.14
CA ILE A 189 -20.62 -15.50 -13.46
C ILE A 189 -21.69 -15.08 -14.46
N VAL A 190 -21.25 -14.58 -15.62
CA VAL A 190 -22.10 -14.24 -16.75
C VAL A 190 -21.70 -15.09 -17.96
N SER A 191 -22.62 -15.25 -18.90
CA SER A 191 -22.35 -16.07 -20.10
C SER A 191 -21.21 -15.47 -20.91
N THR A 192 -20.27 -16.31 -21.34
CA THR A 192 -19.18 -15.92 -22.24
C THR A 192 -19.67 -15.62 -23.67
N ASP A 193 -20.88 -16.05 -24.00
CA ASP A 193 -21.55 -15.78 -25.26
C ASP A 193 -22.37 -14.48 -25.27
N ASP A 194 -22.47 -13.80 -24.12
CA ASP A 194 -23.16 -12.51 -24.02
C ASP A 194 -22.53 -11.47 -24.97
N ALA A 195 -23.37 -10.74 -25.68
CA ALA A 195 -22.92 -9.76 -26.68
C ALA A 195 -22.03 -8.66 -26.05
N ASN A 196 -22.34 -8.22 -24.83
CA ASN A 196 -21.55 -7.22 -24.12
C ASN A 196 -20.20 -7.78 -23.70
N VAL A 197 -20.16 -9.04 -23.26
CA VAL A 197 -18.90 -9.73 -22.91
C VAL A 197 -18.00 -9.87 -24.14
N ARG A 198 -18.57 -10.31 -25.27
CA ARG A 198 -17.82 -10.41 -26.53
C ARG A 198 -17.34 -9.05 -27.02
N GLN A 199 -18.17 -8.01 -26.92
CA GLN A 199 -17.81 -6.64 -27.31
C GLN A 199 -16.71 -6.06 -26.43
N ALA A 200 -16.77 -6.29 -25.11
CA ALA A 200 -15.73 -5.88 -24.17
C ALA A 200 -14.40 -6.57 -24.49
N ALA A 201 -14.41 -7.89 -24.65
CA ALA A 201 -13.23 -8.68 -25.01
C ALA A 201 -12.61 -8.22 -26.35
N LEU A 202 -13.43 -8.00 -27.38
CA LEU A 202 -12.97 -7.48 -28.66
C LEU A 202 -12.38 -6.07 -28.55
N SER A 203 -12.93 -5.22 -27.68
CA SER A 203 -12.42 -3.86 -27.48
C SER A 203 -11.03 -3.86 -26.83
N VAL A 204 -10.76 -4.81 -25.93
CA VAL A 204 -9.42 -5.02 -25.37
C VAL A 204 -8.44 -5.45 -26.47
N VAL A 205 -8.79 -6.45 -27.29
CA VAL A 205 -7.93 -6.91 -28.40
C VAL A 205 -7.65 -5.77 -29.39
N ARG A 206 -8.66 -4.94 -29.71
CA ARG A 206 -8.47 -3.73 -30.53
C ARG A 206 -7.50 -2.75 -29.90
N LYS A 207 -7.60 -2.49 -28.60
CA LYS A 207 -6.66 -1.61 -27.88
C LYS A 207 -5.24 -2.18 -27.89
N LEU A 208 -5.07 -3.47 -27.65
CA LEU A 208 -3.77 -4.14 -27.69
C LEU A 208 -3.14 -4.03 -29.08
N ASN A 209 -3.89 -4.33 -30.15
CA ASN A 209 -3.39 -4.18 -31.52
C ASN A 209 -3.00 -2.73 -31.85
N ARG A 210 -3.72 -1.73 -31.32
CA ARG A 210 -3.32 -0.32 -31.47
C ARG A 210 -1.98 -0.03 -30.77
N LEU A 211 -1.74 -0.59 -29.58
CA LEU A 211 -0.46 -0.47 -28.87
C LEU A 211 0.67 -1.22 -29.57
N LEU A 212 0.36 -2.34 -30.23
CA LEU A 212 1.34 -3.16 -30.97
C LEU A 212 1.67 -2.62 -32.36
N LYS A 213 0.93 -1.62 -32.87
CA LYS A 213 1.13 -1.05 -34.22
C LYS A 213 2.60 -0.65 -34.53
N PRO A 214 3.38 -0.06 -33.60
CA PRO A 214 4.79 0.25 -33.84
C PRO A 214 5.71 -0.97 -33.94
N TYR A 215 5.26 -2.13 -33.44
CA TYR A 215 6.06 -3.34 -33.26
C TYR A 215 5.65 -4.47 -34.21
N LEU A 216 4.89 -4.19 -35.27
CA LEU A 216 4.36 -5.20 -36.20
C LEU A 216 5.43 -6.04 -36.93
N LYS A 217 6.69 -5.57 -36.97
CA LYS A 217 7.82 -6.35 -37.49
C LYS A 217 8.25 -7.49 -36.56
N LEU A 218 7.94 -7.38 -35.27
CA LEU A 218 8.28 -8.34 -34.23
C LEU A 218 7.05 -9.10 -33.72
N CYS A 219 5.86 -8.49 -33.83
CA CYS A 219 4.62 -9.01 -33.26
C CYS A 219 3.53 -9.18 -34.33
N ALA A 220 2.86 -10.33 -34.33
CA ALA A 220 1.69 -10.56 -35.17
C ALA A 220 0.44 -9.84 -34.61
N PRO A 221 -0.51 -9.42 -35.47
CA PRO A 221 -1.79 -8.90 -35.02
C PRO A 221 -2.57 -9.95 -34.22
N LEU A 222 -3.08 -9.57 -33.05
CA LEU A 222 -3.85 -10.43 -32.16
C LEU A 222 -5.29 -10.57 -32.65
N LYS A 223 -5.86 -11.77 -32.52
CA LYS A 223 -7.28 -12.05 -32.73
C LYS A 223 -7.86 -12.72 -31.48
N MET A 224 -9.11 -12.39 -31.16
CA MET A 224 -9.82 -13.05 -30.07
C MET A 224 -10.19 -14.47 -30.51
N SER A 225 -9.75 -15.48 -29.76
CA SER A 225 -10.10 -16.88 -30.00
C SER A 225 -11.36 -17.28 -29.23
N LYS A 226 -11.29 -17.28 -27.89
CA LYS A 226 -12.41 -17.64 -27.02
C LYS A 226 -12.33 -16.86 -25.71
N VAL A 227 -13.49 -16.49 -25.15
CA VAL A 227 -13.60 -15.99 -23.78
C VAL A 227 -13.71 -17.19 -22.85
N LEU A 228 -12.76 -17.33 -21.92
CA LEU A 228 -12.69 -18.47 -20.99
C LEU A 228 -13.57 -18.28 -19.76
N ASP A 229 -13.64 -17.05 -19.25
CA ASP A 229 -14.40 -16.69 -18.05
C ASP A 229 -14.93 -15.27 -18.20
N ALA A 230 -16.12 -15.03 -17.66
CA ALA A 230 -16.76 -13.72 -17.66
C ALA A 230 -17.53 -13.53 -16.36
N ARG A 231 -17.22 -12.44 -15.65
CA ARG A 231 -17.82 -12.12 -14.36
C ARG A 231 -18.19 -10.66 -14.29
N ILE A 232 -19.31 -10.37 -13.66
CA ILE A 232 -19.66 -9.01 -13.25
C ILE A 232 -19.41 -8.87 -11.75
N VAL A 233 -18.76 -7.77 -11.38
CA VAL A 233 -18.62 -7.37 -9.99
C VAL A 233 -19.99 -6.88 -9.51
N GLN A 234 -20.50 -7.48 -8.43
CA GLN A 234 -21.68 -7.00 -7.74
C GLN A 234 -21.28 -6.54 -6.33
N PRO A 235 -21.84 -5.42 -5.84
CA PRO A 235 -21.80 -5.10 -4.43
C PRO A 235 -22.44 -6.25 -3.63
N SER A 236 -21.86 -6.62 -2.49
CA SER A 236 -22.49 -7.56 -1.58
C SER A 236 -23.88 -7.03 -1.19
N GLU A 237 -24.89 -7.93 -1.17
CA GLU A 237 -26.35 -7.75 -1.38
C GLU A 237 -27.08 -6.58 -0.69
N SER A 238 -26.44 -5.80 0.17
CA SER A 238 -27.09 -4.70 0.89
C SER A 238 -26.82 -3.30 0.30
N PHE A 239 -26.38 -3.19 -0.95
CA PHE A 239 -26.43 -1.90 -1.67
C PHE A 239 -27.80 -1.78 -2.36
N GLY A 240 -28.76 -1.16 -1.66
CA GLY A 240 -30.03 -0.76 -2.25
C GLY A 240 -29.78 -0.01 -3.56
N ARG A 241 -30.57 -0.33 -4.58
CA ARG A 241 -30.52 0.18 -5.96
C ARG A 241 -30.01 1.63 -6.03
N SER A 242 -28.70 1.80 -6.23
CA SER A 242 -28.16 2.98 -6.89
C SER A 242 -27.72 2.51 -8.27
N SER A 243 -28.42 3.03 -9.25
CA SER A 243 -28.27 2.76 -10.68
C SER A 243 -26.80 2.63 -11.09
N THR A 244 -26.40 1.44 -11.51
CA THR A 244 -25.16 1.14 -12.24
C THR A 244 -25.12 1.78 -13.64
N GLN A 245 -26.08 2.65 -13.97
CA GLN A 245 -26.21 3.34 -15.25
C GLN A 245 -25.12 4.39 -15.50
N GLY A 246 -24.32 4.77 -14.49
CA GLY A 246 -23.35 5.86 -14.61
C GLY A 246 -21.92 5.48 -15.03
N LEU A 247 -21.51 4.20 -14.90
CA LEU A 247 -20.10 3.80 -15.09
C LEU A 247 -19.73 3.46 -16.54
N PHE A 248 -20.72 3.23 -17.42
CA PHE A 248 -20.48 2.93 -18.82
C PHE A 248 -20.63 4.13 -19.76
N ASN A 249 -21.25 5.23 -19.31
CA ASN A 249 -21.48 6.41 -20.16
C ASN A 249 -20.21 7.27 -20.39
N HIS A 250 -19.09 6.95 -19.73
CA HIS A 250 -17.85 7.72 -19.87
C HIS A 250 -16.90 7.21 -20.97
N LEU A 251 -17.27 6.13 -21.67
CA LEU A 251 -16.47 5.56 -22.77
C LEU A 251 -16.90 6.03 -24.17
N ASP A 252 -18.04 6.72 -24.28
CA ASP A 252 -18.54 7.22 -25.58
C ASP A 252 -18.04 8.62 -25.94
N SER A 253 -17.32 9.32 -25.04
CA SER A 253 -16.83 10.69 -25.28
C SER A 253 -15.45 10.79 -25.94
N TYR A 254 -14.92 9.68 -26.46
CA TYR A 254 -13.70 9.65 -27.28
C TYR A 254 -13.94 8.87 -28.57
N SER A 255 -14.84 9.39 -29.40
CA SER A 255 -14.93 9.07 -30.83
C SER A 255 -14.37 10.23 -31.65
#